data_AF-A0AAE9J7S5-F1
#
_entry.id   AF-A0AAE9J7S5-F1
#
_cell.length_a   1.000
_cell.length_b   1.000
_cell.length_c   1.000
_cell.angle_alpha   90.00
_cell.angle_beta   90.00
_cell.angle_gamma   90.00
#
_symmetry.space_group_name_H-M   'P 1'
#
loop_
_entity.id
_entity.type
_entity.pdbx_description
1 polymer ?
#
loop_
_entity_poly.entity_id
_entity_poly.type
_entity_poly.pdbx_seq_one_letter_code
_entity_poly.pdbx_strand_id
1 'polypeptide(L)'
;MAKTTGILDKSLSRGKGEINLSTFAVLFSEMVLYAQNRSETVTDIHDKIASYGKQVGLRMFDIIVLREKGYKRETKLLGMLMFIKSTVWKNLFGKEADKLERSNDDHCTYLLIEKDPLMNTYISVPRDKGVLNCAAFAAGIVEAILDSASFKCKVTAHWHNGTAYVIQFDEAVIARENAMLDTNR
;
A
#
# COMPACT_ATOMS: atom_id res chain seq x y z
N MET A 1 -12.11 41.23 -19.40
CA MET A 1 -11.48 39.98 -19.86
C MET A 1 -11.37 39.03 -18.67
N ALA A 2 -12.05 37.88 -18.70
CA ALA A 2 -11.87 36.86 -17.67
C ALA A 2 -10.47 36.25 -17.84
N LYS A 3 -9.62 36.38 -16.81
CA LYS A 3 -8.26 35.82 -16.81
C LYS A 3 -8.39 34.30 -16.82
N THR A 4 -8.00 33.66 -17.91
CA THR A 4 -7.99 32.19 -18.03
C THR A 4 -7.03 31.66 -16.98
N THR A 5 -7.54 30.94 -15.98
CA THR A 5 -6.71 30.33 -14.94
C THR A 5 -5.79 29.29 -15.59
N GLY A 6 -4.49 29.41 -15.33
CA GLY A 6 -3.50 28.45 -15.81
C GLY A 6 -3.85 27.05 -15.29
N ILE A 7 -3.49 26.00 -16.03
CA ILE A 7 -3.80 24.63 -15.61
C ILE A 7 -3.20 24.26 -14.24
N LEU A 8 -2.13 24.95 -13.84
CA LEU A 8 -1.49 24.84 -12.53
C LEU A 8 -2.24 25.60 -11.41
N ASP A 9 -3.01 26.63 -11.77
CA ASP A 9 -3.84 27.40 -10.83
C ASP A 9 -5.18 26.70 -10.54
N LYS A 10 -5.53 25.69 -11.35
CA LYS A 10 -6.69 24.85 -11.13
C LYS A 10 -6.37 23.86 -10.03
N SER A 11 -7.08 23.96 -8.91
CA SER A 11 -7.04 22.92 -7.88
C SER A 11 -7.32 21.56 -8.52
N LEU A 12 -6.47 20.57 -8.23
CA LEU A 12 -6.70 19.22 -8.71
C LEU A 12 -8.10 18.76 -8.28
N SER A 13 -8.79 18.07 -9.20
CA SER A 13 -10.06 17.41 -8.89
C SER A 13 -9.93 16.65 -7.57
N ARG A 14 -10.92 16.80 -6.67
CA ARG A 14 -10.99 16.05 -5.41
C ARG A 14 -11.16 14.54 -5.64
N GLY A 15 -11.25 14.09 -6.89
CA GLY A 15 -11.04 12.70 -7.27
C GLY A 15 -12.15 11.74 -6.82
N LYS A 16 -13.35 12.24 -6.52
CA LYS A 16 -14.51 11.40 -6.20
C LYS A 16 -15.25 10.98 -7.46
N GLY A 17 -14.54 10.32 -8.38
CA GLY A 17 -15.19 9.58 -9.45
C GLY A 17 -15.66 8.25 -8.89
N GLU A 18 -16.97 8.05 -8.76
CA GLU A 18 -17.51 6.76 -8.35
C GLU A 18 -17.46 5.82 -9.56
N ILE A 19 -16.67 4.75 -9.44
CA ILE A 19 -16.59 3.68 -10.42
C ILE A 19 -17.23 2.45 -9.79
N ASN A 20 -17.99 1.68 -10.58
CA ASN A 20 -18.54 0.42 -10.10
C ASN A 20 -17.39 -0.53 -9.71
N LEU A 21 -17.48 -1.06 -8.51
CA LEU A 21 -16.51 -1.99 -7.93
C LEU A 21 -16.24 -3.22 -8.83
N SER A 22 -17.26 -3.69 -9.55
CA SER A 22 -17.15 -4.79 -10.51
C SER A 22 -16.20 -4.48 -11.67
N THR A 23 -16.06 -3.21 -12.07
CA THR A 23 -15.11 -2.80 -13.12
C THR A 23 -13.67 -3.00 -12.67
N PHE A 24 -13.37 -2.69 -11.41
CA PHE A 24 -12.06 -2.98 -10.83
C PHE A 24 -11.84 -4.50 -10.71
N ALA A 25 -12.85 -5.24 -10.24
CA ALA A 25 -12.77 -6.69 -10.07
C ALA A 25 -12.37 -7.42 -11.36
N VAL A 26 -13.06 -7.15 -12.48
CA VAL A 26 -12.78 -7.83 -13.75
C VAL A 26 -11.40 -7.46 -14.32
N LEU A 27 -11.01 -6.19 -14.23
CA LEU A 27 -9.70 -5.74 -14.67
C LEU A 27 -8.59 -6.39 -13.85
N PHE A 28 -8.75 -6.40 -12.52
CA PHE A 28 -7.77 -6.97 -11.60
C PHE A 28 -7.66 -8.49 -11.78
N SER A 29 -8.76 -9.19 -12.00
CA SER A 29 -8.76 -10.63 -12.32
C SER A 29 -7.92 -10.94 -13.56
N GLU A 30 -8.09 -10.16 -14.64
CA GLU A 30 -7.28 -10.32 -15.85
C GLU A 30 -5.81 -9.95 -15.65
N MET A 31 -5.50 -8.94 -14.83
CA MET A 31 -4.10 -8.62 -14.47
C MET A 31 -3.43 -9.79 -13.73
N VAL A 32 -4.14 -10.42 -12.81
CA VAL A 32 -3.66 -11.60 -12.08
C VAL A 32 -3.45 -12.77 -13.04
N LEU A 33 -4.42 -13.04 -13.92
CA LEU A 33 -4.31 -14.11 -14.93
C LEU A 33 -3.14 -13.85 -15.90
N TYR A 34 -2.96 -12.61 -16.32
CA TYR A 34 -1.84 -12.19 -17.16
C TYR A 34 -0.48 -12.44 -16.49
N ALA A 35 -0.37 -12.16 -15.19
CA ALA A 35 0.83 -12.45 -14.40
C ALA A 35 1.06 -13.96 -14.28
N GLN A 36 0.01 -14.74 -14.03
CA GLN A 36 0.06 -16.20 -13.95
C GLN A 36 0.58 -16.84 -15.24
N ASN A 37 0.07 -16.40 -16.40
CA ASN A 37 0.46 -16.97 -17.70
C ASN A 37 1.91 -16.71 -18.09
N ARG A 38 2.60 -15.78 -17.41
CA ARG A 38 3.99 -15.39 -17.71
C ARG A 38 4.98 -15.82 -16.63
N SER A 39 4.53 -16.53 -15.61
CA SER A 39 5.32 -16.88 -14.43
C SER A 39 5.29 -18.37 -14.20
N GLU A 40 6.41 -18.92 -13.73
CA GLU A 40 6.55 -20.35 -13.48
C GLU A 40 6.25 -20.68 -12.00
N THR A 41 6.62 -19.78 -11.09
CA THR A 41 6.44 -19.98 -9.64
C THR A 41 5.39 -19.06 -9.04
N VAL A 42 4.85 -19.44 -7.88
CA VAL A 42 3.93 -18.59 -7.09
C VAL A 42 4.61 -17.30 -6.65
N THR A 43 5.90 -17.37 -6.31
CA THR A 43 6.71 -16.20 -5.93
C THR A 43 6.82 -15.20 -7.07
N ASP A 44 7.09 -15.66 -8.30
CA ASP A 44 7.17 -14.77 -9.47
C ASP A 44 5.83 -14.09 -9.76
N ILE A 45 4.72 -14.78 -9.48
CA ILE A 45 3.38 -14.20 -9.62
C ILE A 45 3.19 -13.10 -8.57
N HIS A 46 3.54 -13.36 -7.31
CA HIS A 46 3.46 -12.36 -6.24
C HIS A 46 4.34 -11.14 -6.53
N ASP A 47 5.57 -11.34 -6.98
CA ASP A 47 6.49 -10.26 -7.32
C ASP A 47 5.98 -9.40 -8.49
N LYS A 48 5.40 -10.02 -9.53
CA LYS A 48 4.77 -9.27 -10.63
C LYS A 48 3.55 -8.48 -10.16
N ILE A 49 2.65 -9.10 -9.40
CA ILE A 49 1.46 -8.43 -8.88
C ILE A 49 1.88 -7.27 -7.95
N ALA A 50 2.88 -7.47 -7.10
CA ALA A 50 3.45 -6.42 -6.27
C ALA A 50 4.07 -5.30 -7.11
N SER A 51 4.74 -5.60 -8.22
CA SER A 51 5.31 -4.59 -9.12
C SER A 51 4.23 -3.68 -9.74
N TYR A 52 3.06 -4.24 -10.07
CA TYR A 52 1.91 -3.45 -10.53
C TYR A 52 1.39 -2.53 -9.43
N GLY A 53 1.29 -3.07 -8.20
CA GLY A 53 0.93 -2.30 -7.01
C GLY A 53 1.91 -1.15 -6.74
N LYS A 54 3.22 -1.37 -6.89
CA LYS A 54 4.24 -0.34 -6.70
C LYS A 54 4.02 0.87 -7.62
N GLN A 55 3.73 0.63 -8.90
CA GLN A 55 3.46 1.72 -9.85
C GLN A 55 2.26 2.56 -9.42
N VAL A 56 1.20 1.91 -8.90
CA VAL A 56 0.04 2.62 -8.36
C VAL A 56 0.41 3.40 -7.09
N GLY A 57 1.14 2.79 -6.16
CA GLY A 57 1.58 3.43 -4.91
C GLY A 57 2.40 4.69 -5.13
N LEU A 58 3.35 4.67 -6.08
CA LEU A 58 4.17 5.84 -6.44
C LEU A 58 3.31 7.05 -6.87
N ARG A 59 2.25 6.81 -7.66
CA ARG A 59 1.38 7.90 -8.15
C ARG A 59 0.36 8.33 -7.11
N MET A 60 -0.17 7.38 -6.33
CA MET A 60 -1.17 7.67 -5.31
C MET A 60 -0.58 8.43 -4.12
N PHE A 61 0.69 8.20 -3.78
CA PHE A 61 1.32 8.83 -2.62
C PHE A 61 1.23 10.36 -2.64
N ASP A 62 1.77 10.99 -3.70
CA ASP A 62 1.80 12.45 -3.79
C ASP A 62 0.39 13.05 -3.85
N ILE A 63 -0.53 12.38 -4.53
CA ILE A 63 -1.94 12.81 -4.64
C ILE A 63 -2.62 12.78 -3.26
N ILE A 64 -2.45 11.70 -2.48
CA ILE A 64 -3.06 11.56 -1.15
C ILE A 64 -2.44 12.57 -0.19
N VAL A 65 -1.11 12.74 -0.19
CA VAL A 65 -0.43 13.74 0.66
C VAL A 65 -0.90 15.16 0.35
N LEU A 66 -1.04 15.48 -0.93
CA LEU A 66 -1.56 16.77 -1.36
C LEU A 66 -2.98 17.01 -0.86
N ARG A 67 -3.89 16.06 -1.10
CA ARG A 67 -5.32 16.22 -0.78
C ARG A 67 -5.61 16.21 0.71
N GLU A 68 -4.94 15.35 1.47
CA GLU A 68 -5.31 15.04 2.86
C GLU A 68 -4.37 15.68 3.90
N LYS A 69 -3.11 15.98 3.54
CA LYS A 69 -2.09 16.50 4.47
C LYS A 69 -1.58 17.90 4.11
N GLY A 70 -2.07 18.51 3.02
CA GLY A 70 -1.67 19.86 2.63
C GLY A 70 -0.16 19.99 2.42
N TYR A 71 0.45 19.03 1.72
CA TYR A 71 1.90 18.92 1.47
C TYR A 71 2.79 18.60 2.69
N LYS A 72 2.22 18.35 3.88
CA LYS A 72 3.00 17.91 5.03
C LYS A 72 3.33 16.42 4.92
N ARG A 73 4.61 16.10 4.76
CA ARG A 73 5.12 14.73 4.76
C ARG A 73 5.44 14.26 6.18
N GLU A 74 5.13 13.00 6.48
CA GLU A 74 5.48 12.37 7.75
C GLU A 74 6.96 12.01 7.76
N THR A 75 7.68 12.42 8.81
CA THR A 75 9.13 12.16 8.98
C THR A 75 9.41 11.09 10.01
N LYS A 76 8.45 10.81 10.90
CA LYS A 76 8.53 9.78 11.94
C LYS A 76 7.93 8.48 11.45
N LEU A 77 8.59 7.36 11.76
CA LEU A 77 8.17 6.03 11.30
C LEU A 77 6.74 5.69 11.73
N LEU A 78 6.42 5.85 13.01
CA LEU A 78 5.08 5.54 13.52
C LEU A 78 4.01 6.44 12.88
N GLY A 79 4.33 7.72 12.65
CA GLY A 79 3.43 8.66 11.97
C GLY A 79 3.12 8.21 10.54
N MET A 80 4.13 7.74 9.82
CA MET A 80 3.99 7.23 8.46
C MET A 80 3.17 5.93 8.41
N LEU A 81 3.42 5.00 9.34
CA LEU A 81 2.65 3.75 9.44
C LEU A 81 1.17 4.02 9.77
N MET A 82 0.89 4.97 10.68
CA MET A 82 -0.48 5.38 11.00
C MET A 82 -1.18 6.09 9.84
N PHE A 83 -0.44 6.89 9.06
CA PHE A 83 -0.94 7.49 7.83
C PHE A 83 -1.33 6.42 6.80
N ILE A 84 -0.55 5.34 6.67
CA ILE A 84 -0.88 4.22 5.79
C ILE A 84 -2.13 3.48 6.29
N LYS A 85 -2.17 3.10 7.57
CA LYS A 85 -3.31 2.42 8.20
C LYS A 85 -4.63 3.17 8.01
N SER A 86 -4.62 4.49 8.15
CA SER A 86 -5.83 5.31 8.15
C SER A 86 -6.10 5.94 6.78
N THR A 87 -5.33 6.97 6.42
CA THR A 87 -5.60 7.84 5.28
C THR A 87 -5.43 7.11 3.95
N VAL A 88 -4.31 6.40 3.77
CA VAL A 88 -4.05 5.66 2.52
C VAL A 88 -5.05 4.54 2.36
N TRP A 89 -5.25 3.72 3.40
CA TRP A 89 -6.18 2.60 3.36
C TRP A 89 -7.61 3.06 3.04
N LYS A 90 -8.09 4.13 3.67
CA LYS A 90 -9.42 4.70 3.39
C LYS A 90 -9.54 5.25 1.98
N ASN A 91 -8.49 5.86 1.42
CA ASN A 91 -8.50 6.37 0.05
C ASN A 91 -8.51 5.24 -1.00
N LEU A 92 -7.88 4.10 -0.71
CA LEU A 92 -7.80 2.97 -1.64
C LEU A 92 -8.96 1.99 -1.49
N PHE A 93 -9.42 1.76 -0.25
CA PHE A 93 -10.31 0.65 0.11
C PHE A 93 -11.56 1.12 0.86
N GLY A 94 -11.76 2.42 1.07
CA GLY A 94 -12.95 2.96 1.72
C GLY A 94 -13.06 2.69 3.24
N LYS A 95 -12.09 1.97 3.82
CA LYS A 95 -12.00 1.69 5.27
C LYS A 95 -10.56 1.81 5.75
N GLU A 96 -10.38 2.01 7.05
CA GLU A 96 -9.05 1.89 7.68
C GLU A 96 -8.63 0.43 7.77
N ALA A 97 -7.33 0.18 7.85
CA ALA A 97 -6.85 -1.18 8.09
C ALA A 97 -7.23 -1.62 9.51
N ASP A 98 -7.49 -2.91 9.74
CA ASP A 98 -8.00 -3.37 11.04
C ASP A 98 -6.97 -3.19 12.16
N LYS A 99 -5.72 -3.64 11.98
CA LYS A 99 -4.67 -3.54 13.01
C LYS A 99 -3.31 -3.14 12.43
N LEU A 100 -2.52 -2.52 13.29
CA LEU A 100 -1.10 -2.26 13.07
C LEU A 100 -0.36 -2.72 14.32
N GLU A 101 0.53 -3.69 14.17
CA GLU A 101 1.28 -4.31 15.25
C GLU A 101 2.78 -4.23 14.94
N ARG A 102 3.61 -4.23 15.97
CA ARG A 102 5.06 -4.42 15.82
C ARG A 102 5.37 -5.89 16.11
N SER A 103 6.28 -6.50 15.36
CA SER A 103 6.74 -7.85 15.68
C SER A 103 7.43 -7.86 17.04
N ASN A 104 7.16 -8.90 17.84
CA ASN A 104 7.82 -9.10 19.13
C ASN A 104 9.23 -9.67 18.95
N ASP A 105 9.45 -10.41 17.85
CA ASP A 105 10.71 -11.12 17.58
C ASP A 105 11.71 -10.25 16.81
N ASP A 106 11.20 -9.32 15.99
CA ASP A 106 12.02 -8.43 15.17
C ASP A 106 11.57 -6.97 15.27
N HIS A 107 12.42 -6.18 15.90
CA HIS A 107 12.25 -4.74 16.08
C HIS A 107 12.19 -3.94 14.76
N CYS A 108 12.67 -4.49 13.64
CA CYS A 108 12.60 -3.92 12.29
C CYS A 108 11.30 -4.27 11.55
N THR A 109 10.46 -5.14 12.12
CA THR A 109 9.28 -5.65 11.43
C THR A 109 7.99 -5.12 12.05
N TYR A 110 7.11 -4.62 11.17
CA TYR A 110 5.76 -4.20 11.49
C TYR A 110 4.74 -5.01 10.69
N LEU A 111 3.54 -5.16 11.23
CA LEU A 111 2.47 -5.98 10.68
C LEU A 111 1.23 -5.12 10.52
N LEU A 112 0.76 -4.94 9.29
CA LEU A 112 -0.55 -4.37 9.03
C LEU A 112 -1.53 -5.53 8.75
N ILE A 113 -2.59 -5.66 9.53
CA ILE A 113 -3.50 -6.82 9.45
C ILE A 113 -4.86 -6.36 8.92
N GLU A 114 -5.37 -7.13 7.96
CA GLU A 114 -6.70 -7.01 7.37
C GLU A 114 -7.42 -8.35 7.49
N LYS A 115 -8.54 -8.38 8.20
CA LYS A 115 -9.38 -9.57 8.32
C LYS A 115 -10.04 -9.91 6.98
N ASP A 116 -10.59 -8.89 6.33
CA ASP A 116 -11.38 -9.00 5.10
C ASP A 116 -10.84 -8.04 4.02
N PRO A 117 -9.72 -8.38 3.34
CA PRO A 117 -9.14 -7.53 2.32
C PRO A 117 -10.01 -7.53 1.06
N LEU A 118 -10.36 -6.34 0.58
CA LEU A 118 -11.23 -6.17 -0.59
C LEU A 118 -10.74 -6.94 -1.83
N MET A 119 -9.42 -7.01 -2.02
CA MET A 119 -8.79 -7.74 -3.14
C MET A 119 -9.21 -9.20 -3.23
N ASN A 120 -9.44 -9.86 -2.08
CA ASN A 120 -9.78 -11.28 -2.03
C ASN A 120 -11.28 -11.51 -2.26
N THR A 121 -12.12 -10.47 -2.13
CA THR A 121 -13.57 -10.55 -2.42
C THR A 121 -13.85 -10.73 -3.92
N TYR A 122 -12.93 -10.32 -4.79
CA TYR A 122 -13.18 -10.23 -6.24
C TYR A 122 -12.58 -11.35 -7.08
N ILE A 123 -11.72 -12.17 -6.49
CA ILE A 123 -11.04 -13.26 -7.18
C ILE A 123 -11.54 -14.58 -6.63
N SER A 124 -12.10 -15.42 -7.50
CA SER A 124 -12.27 -16.83 -7.17
C SER A 124 -10.90 -17.49 -7.38
N VAL A 125 -10.10 -17.61 -6.32
CA VAL A 125 -8.84 -18.36 -6.42
C VAL A 125 -9.20 -19.81 -6.75
N PRO A 126 -8.71 -20.39 -7.86
CA PRO A 126 -8.97 -21.79 -8.19
C PRO A 126 -8.50 -22.68 -7.03
N ARG A 127 -9.33 -23.65 -6.63
CA ARG A 127 -9.10 -24.51 -5.45
C ARG A 127 -7.75 -25.24 -5.48
N ASP A 128 -7.21 -25.41 -6.68
CA ASP A 128 -6.00 -26.15 -7.01
C ASP A 128 -4.71 -25.38 -6.66
N LYS A 129 -4.81 -24.05 -6.43
CA LYS A 129 -3.67 -23.16 -6.11
C LYS A 129 -3.97 -22.25 -4.91
N GLY A 130 -4.49 -22.83 -3.83
CA GLY A 130 -4.95 -22.17 -2.59
C GLY A 130 -3.95 -21.30 -1.80
N VAL A 131 -2.85 -20.83 -2.41
CA VAL A 131 -1.80 -20.00 -1.81
C VAL A 131 -1.65 -18.65 -2.53
N LEU A 132 -2.39 -18.40 -3.62
CA LEU A 132 -2.27 -17.12 -4.34
C LEU A 132 -2.86 -15.96 -3.51
N ASN A 133 -1.98 -15.19 -2.86
CA ASN A 133 -2.35 -14.01 -2.12
C ASN A 133 -2.34 -12.76 -3.01
N CYS A 134 -3.49 -12.35 -3.52
CA CYS A 134 -3.58 -11.11 -4.31
C CYS A 134 -3.41 -9.83 -3.51
N ALA A 135 -3.34 -9.94 -2.18
CA ALA A 135 -2.87 -8.85 -1.35
C ALA A 135 -1.39 -8.48 -1.63
N ALA A 136 -0.64 -9.29 -2.39
CA ALA A 136 0.65 -8.89 -2.93
C ALA A 136 0.60 -7.54 -3.68
N PHE A 137 -0.53 -7.22 -4.33
CA PHE A 137 -0.71 -5.91 -4.98
C PHE A 137 -0.73 -4.77 -3.96
N ALA A 138 -1.50 -4.93 -2.88
CA ALA A 138 -1.58 -3.94 -1.82
C ALA A 138 -0.25 -3.84 -1.05
N ALA A 139 0.47 -4.94 -0.83
CA ALA A 139 1.84 -4.92 -0.33
C ALA A 139 2.75 -4.05 -1.20
N GLY A 140 2.68 -4.21 -2.53
CA GLY A 140 3.44 -3.40 -3.47
C GLY A 140 3.12 -1.90 -3.38
N ILE A 141 1.85 -1.54 -3.19
CA ILE A 141 1.44 -0.15 -2.96
C ILE A 141 2.11 0.41 -1.69
N VAL A 142 2.01 -0.33 -0.57
CA VAL A 142 2.58 0.07 0.72
C VAL A 142 4.09 0.23 0.62
N GLU A 143 4.78 -0.72 -0.01
CA GLU A 143 6.23 -0.67 -0.21
C GLU A 143 6.64 0.59 -0.99
N ALA A 144 5.96 0.89 -2.10
CA ALA A 144 6.27 2.07 -2.90
C ALA A 144 6.03 3.40 -2.17
N ILE A 145 4.97 3.45 -1.34
CA ILE A 145 4.67 4.63 -0.52
C ILE A 145 5.75 4.86 0.53
N LEU A 146 6.14 3.82 1.27
CA LEU A 146 7.19 3.89 2.29
C LEU A 146 8.55 4.23 1.66
N ASP A 147 8.87 3.62 0.52
CA ASP A 147 10.11 3.90 -0.20
C ASP A 147 10.17 5.36 -0.69
N SER A 148 9.07 5.87 -1.25
CA SER A 148 8.94 7.27 -1.68
C SER A 148 9.06 8.27 -0.52
N ALA A 149 8.66 7.85 0.68
CA ALA A 149 8.80 8.62 1.91
C ALA A 149 10.17 8.43 2.60
N SER A 150 11.14 7.77 1.94
CA SER A 150 12.48 7.50 2.48
C SER A 150 12.48 6.60 3.73
N PHE A 151 11.53 5.65 3.79
CA PHE A 151 11.51 4.53 4.73
C PHE A 151 11.74 3.23 3.94
N LYS A 152 13.00 2.94 3.63
CA LYS A 152 13.40 1.75 2.89
C LYS A 152 12.91 0.48 3.61
N CYS A 153 12.17 -0.35 2.88
CA CYS A 153 11.58 -1.57 3.41
C CYS A 153 11.28 -2.58 2.29
N LYS A 154 11.02 -3.81 2.71
CA LYS A 154 10.41 -4.86 1.90
C LYS A 154 9.04 -5.19 2.48
N VAL A 155 8.02 -5.27 1.64
CA VAL A 155 6.66 -5.63 2.08
C VAL A 155 6.22 -6.93 1.42
N THR A 156 5.77 -7.88 2.23
CA THR A 156 5.23 -9.16 1.77
C THR A 156 3.85 -9.40 2.37
N ALA A 157 3.01 -10.19 1.69
CA ALA A 157 1.66 -10.47 2.13
C ALA A 157 1.52 -11.96 2.49
N HIS A 158 1.08 -12.23 3.72
CA HIS A 158 0.93 -13.59 4.26
C HIS A 158 -0.47 -13.81 4.82
N TRP A 159 -0.91 -15.06 4.86
CA TRP A 159 -2.14 -15.45 5.53
C TRP A 159 -1.90 -15.58 7.03
N HIS A 160 -2.43 -14.65 7.82
CA HIS A 160 -2.33 -14.65 9.27
C HIS A 160 -3.50 -13.83 9.86
N ASN A 161 -4.43 -14.49 10.55
CA ASN A 161 -5.66 -13.89 11.09
C ASN A 161 -6.43 -13.04 10.05
N GLY A 162 -6.49 -13.54 8.82
CA GLY A 162 -6.82 -12.78 7.62
C GLY A 162 -5.60 -12.64 6.72
N THR A 163 -5.36 -11.45 6.21
CA THR A 163 -4.16 -11.08 5.47
C THR A 163 -3.29 -10.13 6.31
N ALA A 164 -2.05 -10.53 6.55
CA ALA A 164 -1.04 -9.69 7.18
C ALA A 164 -0.02 -9.21 6.14
N TYR A 165 0.17 -7.89 6.08
CA TYR A 165 1.25 -7.26 5.34
C TYR A 165 2.44 -7.12 6.30
N VAL A 166 3.47 -7.92 6.07
CA VAL A 166 4.72 -7.88 6.82
C VAL A 166 5.58 -6.80 6.19
N ILE A 167 5.89 -5.75 6.97
CA ILE A 167 6.69 -4.61 6.57
C ILE A 167 8.02 -4.73 7.30
N GLN A 168 9.05 -5.16 6.59
CA GLN A 168 10.40 -5.30 7.13
C GLN A 168 11.23 -4.08 6.70
N PHE A 169 11.60 -3.24 7.66
CA PHE A 169 12.43 -2.05 7.40
C PHE A 169 13.92 -2.40 7.38
N ASP A 170 14.68 -1.62 6.61
CA ASP A 170 16.14 -1.65 6.71
C ASP A 170 16.57 -1.15 8.10
N GLU A 171 17.63 -1.74 8.65
CA GLU A 171 18.16 -1.39 9.97
C GLU A 171 18.51 0.11 10.08
N ALA A 172 18.97 0.72 8.98
CA ALA A 172 19.25 2.15 8.90
C ALA A 172 18.03 3.03 9.17
N VAL A 173 16.82 2.59 8.83
CA VAL A 173 15.58 3.33 9.08
C VAL A 173 15.26 3.34 10.58
N ILE A 174 15.43 2.20 11.25
CA ILE A 174 15.21 2.06 12.69
C ILE A 174 16.27 2.82 13.47
N ALA A 175 17.55 2.72 13.07
CA ALA A 175 18.63 3.49 13.67
C ALA A 175 18.39 5.00 13.60
N ARG A 176 17.91 5.50 12.45
CA ARG A 176 17.52 6.91 12.28
C ARG A 176 16.39 7.30 13.21
N GLU A 177 15.35 6.48 13.32
CA GLU A 177 14.20 6.77 14.21
C GLU A 177 14.65 6.83 15.67
N ASN A 178 15.48 5.90 16.12
CA ASN A 178 16.02 5.88 17.48
C ASN A 178 16.86 7.14 17.79
N ALA A 179 17.74 7.55 16.87
CA ALA A 179 18.53 8.76 17.04
C ALA A 179 17.65 10.03 17.16
N MET A 180 16.54 10.09 16.42
CA MET A 180 15.57 11.19 16.52
C MET A 180 14.81 11.19 17.86
N LEU A 181 14.59 10.02 18.47
CA LEU A 181 13.97 9.92 19.79
C LEU A 181 14.93 10.37 20.90
N ASP A 182 16.21 10.01 20.79
CA ASP A 182 17.23 10.39 21.78
C ASP A 182 17.55 11.89 21.77
N THR A 183 17.47 12.53 20.60
CA THR A 183 17.68 13.99 20.46
C THR A 183 16.52 14.81 21.06
N ASN A 184 15.35 14.20 21.28
CA ASN A 184 14.17 14.85 21.85
C ASN A 184 13.96 14.53 23.34
N ARG A 185 14.92 13.85 23.98
CA ARG A 185 14.98 13.61 25.44
C ARG A 185 15.95 14.57 26.09
#